data_AF-A0A973JBM7-F1
#
_entry.id   AF-A0A973JBM7-F1
#
_cell.length_a   1.000
_cell.length_b   1.000
_cell.length_c   1.000
_cell.angle_alpha   90.00
_cell.angle_beta   90.00
_cell.angle_gamma   90.00
#
_symmetry.space_group_name_H-M   'P 1'
#
loop_
_entity.id
_entity.type
_entity.pdbx_description
1 polymer ?
#
loop_
_entity_poly.entity_id
_entity_poly.type
_entity_poly.pdbx_seq_one_letter_code
_entity_poly.pdbx_strand_id
1 'polypeptide(L)' 'MKTDLDYMTLAYEQAWKSYDEGGVPVGSVMVEDGQVIAAGHNRRVQESDPTAHGEMDCIRKAGRRSRYD' A
#
# COMPACT_ATOMS: atom_id res chain seq x y z
N MET A 1 -13.28 -2.32 -17.17
CA MET A 1 -12.90 -1.26 -16.21
C MET A 1 -12.65 -1.96 -14.89
N LYS A 2 -11.54 -1.66 -14.20
CA LYS A 2 -11.33 -2.20 -12.85
C LYS A 2 -12.31 -1.55 -11.89
N THR A 3 -12.75 -2.34 -10.92
CA THR A 3 -13.67 -1.96 -9.85
C THR A 3 -12.90 -1.72 -8.55
N ASP A 4 -13.55 -1.10 -7.57
CA ASP A 4 -12.97 -0.96 -6.23
C ASP A 4 -12.64 -2.31 -5.59
N LEU A 5 -13.39 -3.36 -5.93
CA LEU A 5 -13.10 -4.71 -5.48
C LEU A 5 -11.77 -5.23 -6.03
N ASP A 6 -11.46 -4.97 -7.30
CA ASP A 6 -10.18 -5.37 -7.92
C ASP A 6 -8.98 -4.70 -7.22
N TYR A 7 -9.12 -3.43 -6.82
CA TYR A 7 -8.09 -2.72 -6.06
C TYR A 7 -8.00 -3.23 -4.61
N MET A 8 -9.14 -3.53 -4.00
CA MET A 8 -9.19 -4.04 -2.64
C MET A 8 -8.58 -5.43 -2.52
N THR A 9 -8.71 -6.29 -3.54
CA THR A 9 -8.01 -7.59 -3.59
C THR A 9 -6.49 -7.39 -3.53
N LEU A 10 -5.94 -6.42 -4.26
CA LEU A 10 -4.50 -6.14 -4.21
C LEU A 10 -4.06 -5.56 -2.86
N ALA A 11 -4.89 -4.71 -2.23
CA ALA A 11 -4.63 -4.22 -0.87
C ALA A 11 -4.66 -5.36 0.16
N TYR A 12 -5.56 -6.32 -0.03
CA TYR A 12 -5.67 -7.51 0.81
C TYR A 12 -4.43 -8.43 0.67
N GLU A 13 -3.91 -8.62 -0.53
CA GLU A 13 -2.64 -9.33 -0.76
C GLU A 13 -1.47 -8.64 -0.05
N GLN A 14 -1.42 -7.31 -0.06
CA GLN A 14 -0.43 -6.55 0.69
C GLN A 14 -0.60 -6.72 2.22
N ALA A 15 -1.83 -6.80 2.72
CA ALA A 15 -2.08 -7.07 4.13
C ALA A 15 -1.53 -8.44 4.56
N TRP A 16 -1.73 -9.48 3.75
CA TRP A 16 -1.13 -10.80 3.96
C TRP A 16 0.40 -10.75 3.93
N LYS A 17 0.97 -10.00 3.00
CA LYS A 17 2.43 -9.81 2.97
C LYS A 17 2.96 -9.23 4.29
N SER A 18 2.29 -8.22 4.86
CA SER A 18 2.69 -7.70 6.18
C SER A 18 2.60 -8.77 7.27
N TYR A 19 1.51 -9.56 7.27
CA TYR A 19 1.34 -10.66 8.21
C TYR A 19 2.48 -11.69 8.12
N ASP A 20 2.81 -12.13 6.90
CA ASP A 20 3.84 -13.13 6.64
C ASP A 20 5.24 -12.63 7.03
N GLU A 21 5.47 -11.31 6.95
CA GLU A 21 6.69 -10.65 7.44
C GLU A 21 6.68 -10.45 8.97
N GLY A 22 5.65 -10.87 9.71
CA GLY A 22 5.51 -10.73 11.16
C GLY A 22 4.95 -9.38 11.62
N GLY A 23 4.29 -8.65 10.71
CA GLY A 23 3.79 -7.29 10.90
C GLY A 23 2.31 -7.22 11.24
N VAL A 24 1.74 -6.02 11.09
CA VAL A 24 0.31 -5.78 11.28
C VAL A 24 -0.39 -5.92 9.93
N PRO A 25 -1.40 -6.80 9.77
CA PRO A 25 -2.00 -7.12 8.49
C PRO A 25 -2.83 -5.95 7.91
N VAL A 26 -2.15 -4.97 7.33
CA VAL A 26 -2.74 -3.81 6.67
C VAL A 26 -1.98 -3.55 5.38
N GLY A 27 -2.72 -3.50 4.27
CA GLY A 27 -2.22 -3.17 2.95
C GLY A 27 -2.91 -1.94 2.39
N SER A 28 -2.27 -1.34 1.39
CA SER A 28 -2.72 -0.11 0.74
C SER A 28 -2.38 -0.17 -0.75
N VAL A 29 -3.23 0.47 -1.56
CA VAL A 29 -3.01 0.66 -2.99
C VAL A 29 -3.33 2.10 -3.34
N MET A 30 -2.54 2.69 -4.23
CA MET A 30 -2.77 4.03 -4.75
C MET A 30 -3.18 3.90 -6.22
N VAL A 31 -4.33 4.48 -6.56
CA VAL A 31 -4.94 4.41 -7.88
C VAL A 31 -5.07 5.82 -8.46
N GLU A 32 -4.64 6.01 -9.69
CA GLU A 32 -4.75 7.25 -10.45
C GLU A 32 -5.25 6.91 -11.86
N ASP A 33 -6.32 7.57 -12.33
CA ASP A 33 -6.95 7.30 -13.63
C ASP A 33 -7.27 5.81 -13.90
N GLY A 34 -7.67 5.09 -12.86
CA GLY A 34 -7.97 3.66 -12.92
C GLY A 34 -6.74 2.74 -13.05
N GLN A 35 -5.54 3.27 -12.87
CA GLN A 35 -4.28 2.52 -12.84
C GLN A 35 -3.71 2.48 -11.44
N VAL A 36 -3.26 1.30 -11.01
CA VAL A 36 -2.52 1.16 -9.76
C VAL A 36 -1.11 1.69 -9.98
N ILE A 37 -0.77 2.78 -9.28
CA ILE A 37 0.55 3.42 -9.37
C ILE A 37 1.48 3.02 -8.24
N ALA A 38 0.94 2.50 -7.14
CA ALA A 38 1.73 1.92 -6.05
C ALA A 38 0.89 0.96 -5.19
N ALA A 39 1.58 0.06 -4.50
CA ALA A 39 1.02 -0.82 -3.49
C ALA A 39 2.00 -0.91 -2.31
N GLY A 40 1.47 -0.86 -1.09
CA GLY A 40 2.27 -0.89 0.12
C GLY A 40 1.60 -1.69 1.23
N HIS A 41 2.37 -2.04 2.25
CA HIS A 41 1.89 -2.75 3.43
C HIS A 41 2.56 -2.22 4.69
N ASN A 42 1.93 -2.46 5.83
CA ASN A 42 2.47 -2.01 7.11
C ASN A 42 3.84 -2.66 7.37
N ARG A 43 4.85 -1.84 7.61
CA ARG A 43 6.23 -2.24 7.90
C ARG A 43 6.70 -1.80 9.28
N ARG A 44 5.79 -1.37 10.17
CA ARG A 44 6.17 -0.75 11.46
C ARG A 44 7.01 -1.67 12.34
N VAL A 45 6.74 -2.97 12.28
CA VAL A 45 7.47 -3.99 13.05
C VAL A 45 8.80 -4.30 12.36
N GLN A 46 8.77 -4.48 11.03
CA GLN A 46 9.91 -4.82 10.18
C GLN A 46 11.00 -3.74 10.21
N GLU A 47 10.59 -2.48 10.27
CA GLU A 47 11.50 -1.33 10.21
C GLU A 47 11.71 -0.67 11.58
N SER A 48 11.03 -1.15 12.64
CA SER A 48 11.01 -0.48 13.95
C SER A 48 10.63 1.01 13.87
N ASP A 49 9.75 1.35 12.93
CA ASP A 49 9.29 2.72 12.65
C ASP A 49 7.77 2.82 12.89
N PRO A 50 7.30 3.55 13.92
CA PRO A 50 5.87 3.70 14.18
C PRO A 50 5.11 4.40 13.05
N THR A 51 5.80 5.09 12.13
CA THR A 51 5.19 5.78 10.99
C THR A 51 5.13 4.91 9.73
N ALA A 52 5.77 3.74 9.70
CA ALA A 52 5.79 2.85 8.54
C ALA A 52 4.48 2.05 8.38
N HIS A 53 3.36 2.76 8.33
CA HIS A 53 2.05 2.21 7.99
C HIS A 53 1.97 1.83 6.51
N GLY A 54 0.95 1.05 6.13
CA GLY A 54 0.79 0.60 4.74
C GLY A 54 0.56 1.76 3.76
N GLU A 55 -0.15 2.80 4.19
CA GLU A 55 -0.36 4.03 3.44
C GLU A 55 0.97 4.78 3.22
N MET A 56 1.81 4.84 4.25
CA MET A 56 3.11 5.52 4.16
C MET A 56 4.09 4.77 3.26
N ASP A 57 4.14 3.44 3.36
CA ASP A 57 4.90 2.60 2.42
C ASP A 57 4.40 2.77 0.97
N CYS A 58 3.08 2.80 0.77
CA CYS A 58 2.46 3.02 -0.54
C CYS A 58 2.82 4.39 -1.13
N ILE A 59 2.71 5.46 -0.35
CA ILE A 59 3.09 6.83 -0.76
C ILE A 59 4.59 6.91 -1.08
N ARG A 60 5.45 6.33 -0.24
CA ARG A 60 6.90 6.31 -0.47
C ARG A 60 7.26 5.57 -1.77
N LYS A 61 6.60 4.45 -2.05
CA LYS A 61 6.75 3.69 -3.31
C LYS A 61 6.21 4.41 -4.53
N ALA A 62 5.10 5.13 -4.39
CA ALA A 62 4.56 5.99 -5.46
C ALA A 62 5.55 7.11 -5.84
N GLY A 63 6.35 7.53 -4.86
CA GLY A 63 7.39 8.54 -5.04
C GLY A 63 6.81 9.90 -5.41
N ARG A 64 7.63 10.74 -6.07
CA ARG A 64 7.21 12.05 -6.54
C ARG A 64 6.15 11.88 -7.64
N ARG A 65 5.01 12.55 -7.48
CA ARG A 65 3.97 12.61 -8.50
C ARG A 65 4.27 13.74 -9.49
N SER A 66 3.89 13.55 -10.75
CA SER A 66 4.01 14.57 -11.79
C SER A 66 3.01 15.71 -11.60
N ARG A 67 1.94 15.46 -10.84
CA ARG A 67 0.82 16.37 -10.60
C ARG A 67 0.17 16.09 -9.24
N TYR A 68 -0.49 17.10 -8.67
CA TYR A 68 -1.08 17.08 -7.31
C TYR A 68 -2.42 17.83 -7.23
N ASP A 69 -2.89 18.30 -8.37
CA ASP A 69 -4.12 19.07 -8.59
C ASP A 69 -5.37 18.20 -8.66
#